data_AF-A0A2V9Y3R9-F1
#
_entry.id   AF-A0A2V9Y3R9-F1
#
_cell.length_a   1.000
_cell.length_b   1.000
_cell.length_c   1.000
_cell.angle_alpha   90.00
_cell.angle_beta   90.00
_cell.angle_gamma   90.00
#
_symmetry.space_group_name_H-M   'P 1'
#
loop_
_entity.id
_entity.type
_entity.pdbx_description
1 polymer ?
#
loop_
_entity_poly.entity_id
_entity_poly.type
_entity_poly.pdbx_seq_one_letter_code
_entity_poly.pdbx_strand_id
1 'polypeptide(L)' 'MRAQASAIDPNKRKSYFDRVQEIAVEQVPFIYLVNKNALSGISGSVEGATPIVLRPETYWNVEWLNKQR' A
#
# COMPACT_ATOMS: atom_id res chain seq x y z
N MET A 1 -16.08 -10.13 5.80
CA MET A 1 -14.67 -9.68 5.85
C MET A 1 -14.25 -9.01 7.17
N ARG A 2 -14.85 -9.35 8.33
CA ARG A 2 -14.50 -8.71 9.63
C ARG A 2 -13.27 -9.34 10.31
N ALA A 3 -13.20 -10.68 10.33
CA ALA A 3 -12.12 -11.40 11.03
C ALA A 3 -10.72 -11.09 10.50
N GLN A 4 -10.53 -10.98 9.17
CA GLN A 4 -9.24 -10.56 8.58
C GLN A 4 -8.81 -9.15 9.03
N ALA A 5 -9.77 -8.25 9.32
CA ALA A 5 -9.47 -6.88 9.72
C ALA A 5 -9.20 -6.75 11.22
N SER A 6 -9.74 -7.67 12.03
CA SER A 6 -9.75 -7.56 13.50
C SER A 6 -8.84 -8.57 14.21
N ALA A 7 -8.27 -9.56 13.52
CA ALA A 7 -7.43 -10.57 14.16
C ALA A 7 -6.07 -9.98 14.61
N ILE A 8 -5.75 -10.12 15.91
CA ILE A 8 -4.49 -9.61 16.47
C ILE A 8 -3.29 -10.46 16.01
N ASP A 9 -3.43 -11.79 16.06
CA ASP A 9 -2.41 -12.74 15.63
C ASP A 9 -2.15 -12.62 14.11
N PRO A 10 -0.92 -12.25 13.70
CA PRO A 10 -0.58 -12.08 12.28
C PRO A 10 -0.78 -13.32 11.42
N ASN A 11 -0.50 -14.52 11.97
CA ASN A 11 -0.62 -15.76 11.22
C ASN A 11 -2.10 -16.09 10.97
N LYS A 12 -2.95 -15.90 11.98
CA LYS A 12 -4.41 -16.06 11.83
C LYS A 12 -5.00 -15.00 10.90
N ARG A 13 -4.50 -13.76 10.98
CA ARG A 13 -4.94 -12.69 10.08
C ARG A 13 -4.64 -13.04 8.62
N LYS A 14 -3.43 -13.55 8.36
CA LYS A 14 -3.02 -13.99 7.03
C LYS A 14 -3.92 -15.11 6.50
N SER A 15 -4.20 -16.15 7.30
CA SER A 15 -5.06 -17.25 6.83
C SER A 15 -6.49 -16.78 6.51
N TYR A 16 -7.05 -15.85 7.28
CA TYR A 16 -8.33 -15.23 6.94
C TYR A 16 -8.28 -14.40 5.66
N PHE A 17 -7.17 -13.71 5.39
CA PHE A 17 -6.99 -12.94 4.17
C PHE A 17 -6.81 -13.85 2.94
N ASP A 18 -6.06 -14.94 3.08
CA ASP A 18 -5.87 -15.94 2.02
C ASP A 18 -7.22 -16.55 1.61
N ARG A 19 -8.11 -16.86 2.57
CA ARG A 19 -9.46 -17.34 2.26
C ARG A 19 -10.31 -16.29 1.52
N VAL A 20 -10.14 -15.01 1.81
CA VAL A 20 -10.81 -13.93 1.06
C VAL A 20 -10.30 -13.88 -0.39
N GLN A 21 -8.99 -14.05 -0.59
CA GLN A 21 -8.40 -14.09 -1.94
C GLN A 21 -8.92 -15.29 -2.75
N GLU A 22 -9.02 -16.46 -2.13
CA GLU A 22 -9.61 -17.66 -2.77
C GLU A 22 -11.04 -17.41 -3.24
N ILE A 23 -11.89 -16.84 -2.38
CA ILE A 23 -13.27 -16.48 -2.74
C ILE A 23 -13.30 -15.46 -3.89
N ALA A 24 -12.39 -14.48 -3.90
CA ALA A 24 -12.32 -13.49 -4.97
C ALA A 24 -11.93 -14.13 -6.32
N VAL A 25 -11.07 -15.15 -6.31
CA VAL A 25 -10.72 -15.92 -7.52
C VAL A 25 -11.91 -16.76 -7.99
N GLU A 26 -12.62 -17.42 -7.08
CA GLU A 26 -13.78 -18.27 -7.41
C GLU A 26 -14.96 -17.46 -7.97
N GLN A 27 -15.26 -16.32 -7.36
CA GLN A 27 -16.44 -15.51 -7.70
C GLN A 27 -16.18 -14.48 -8.81
N VAL A 28 -14.91 -14.25 -9.16
CA VAL A 28 -14.46 -13.28 -10.18
C VAL A 28 -15.21 -11.94 -10.11
N PRO A 29 -15.28 -11.26 -8.95
CA PRO A 29 -16.07 -10.03 -8.82
C PRO A 29 -15.41 -8.82 -9.48
N PHE A 30 -14.15 -8.94 -9.91
CA PHE A 30 -13.39 -7.91 -10.61
C PHE A 30 -12.42 -8.52 -11.61
N ILE A 31 -12.07 -7.75 -12.65
CA ILE A 31 -11.02 -8.11 -13.61
C ILE A 31 -9.71 -7.47 -13.14
N TYR A 32 -8.74 -8.30 -12.76
CA TYR A 32 -7.43 -7.82 -12.35
C TYR A 32 -6.56 -7.54 -13.58
N LEU A 33 -6.20 -6.27 -13.81
CA LEU A 33 -5.42 -5.86 -14.98
C LEU A 33 -3.91 -5.87 -14.68
N VAL A 34 -3.48 -4.98 -13.79
CA VAL A 34 -2.06 -4.77 -13.46
C VAL A 34 -1.90 -4.23 -12.04
N ASN A 35 -0.75 -4.51 -11.42
CA ASN A 35 -0.26 -3.70 -10.30
C ASN A 35 0.35 -2.41 -10.85
N LYS A 36 -0.14 -1.26 -10.38
CA LYS A 36 0.41 0.02 -10.80
C LYS A 36 1.75 0.28 -10.13
N ASN A 37 2.73 0.71 -10.91
CA ASN A 37 3.94 1.33 -10.38
C ASN A 37 3.64 2.78 -9.95
N ALA A 38 4.38 3.27 -8.97
CA ALA A 38 4.38 4.68 -8.60
C ALA A 38 5.70 5.32 -9.06
N LEU A 39 5.60 6.43 -9.79
CA LEU A 39 6.73 7.25 -10.20
C LEU A 39 6.46 8.69 -9.77
N SER A 40 7.43 9.31 -9.10
CA SER A 40 7.32 10.63 -8.53
C SER A 40 8.50 11.50 -8.93
N GLY A 41 8.22 12.73 -9.38
CA GLY A 41 9.24 13.76 -9.58
C GLY A 41 9.42 14.58 -8.31
N ILE A 42 10.64 14.65 -7.78
CA ILE A 42 10.99 15.42 -6.60
C ILE A 42 12.02 16.47 -7.03
N SER A 43 11.83 17.73 -6.61
CA SER A 43 12.82 18.78 -6.85
C SER A 43 14.16 18.40 -6.22
N GLY A 44 15.27 18.60 -6.93
CA GLY A 44 16.61 18.36 -6.39
C GLY A 44 16.91 19.21 -5.14
N SER A 45 16.17 20.29 -4.92
CA SER A 45 16.27 21.13 -3.72
C SER A 45 15.51 20.58 -2.50
N VAL A 46 14.86 19.42 -2.61
CA VAL A 46 14.08 18.81 -1.51
C VAL A 46 14.83 17.58 -1.00
N GLU A 47 15.16 17.60 0.28
CA GLU A 47 15.84 16.50 0.98
C GLU A 47 14.85 15.73 1.85
N GLY A 48 15.17 14.45 2.12
CA GLY A 48 14.38 13.59 3.00
C GLY A 48 13.15 12.93 2.35
N ALA A 49 12.89 13.17 1.07
CA ALA A 49 11.77 12.56 0.36
C ALA A 49 11.97 11.05 0.15
N THR A 50 10.99 10.25 0.56
CA THR A 50 11.00 8.79 0.39
C THR A 50 9.74 8.37 -0.37
N PRO A 51 9.81 8.08 -1.68
CA PRO A 51 8.64 7.65 -2.44
C PRO A 51 8.13 6.29 -1.95
N ILE A 52 6.81 6.11 -1.92
CA ILE A 52 6.17 4.83 -1.62
C ILE A 52 5.07 4.52 -2.64
N VAL A 53 4.77 3.24 -2.85
CA VAL A 53 3.68 2.80 -3.77
C VAL A 53 2.28 3.08 -3.18
N LEU A 54 2.19 3.27 -1.87
CA LEU A 54 0.94 3.53 -1.16
C LEU A 54 0.60 5.03 -1.16
N ARG A 55 -0.69 5.35 -1.19
CA ARG A 55 -1.14 6.74 -1.11
C ARG A 55 -1.04 7.30 0.32
N PRO A 56 -0.58 8.54 0.51
CA PRO A 56 -0.07 9.46 -0.52
C PRO A 56 1.38 9.13 -0.93
N GLU A 57 1.62 8.93 -2.23
CA GLU A 57 2.87 8.34 -2.75
C GLU A 57 4.11 9.22 -2.51
N THR A 58 3.90 10.54 -2.44
CA THR A 58 4.97 11.55 -2.46
C THR A 58 5.21 12.27 -1.14
N TYR A 59 4.25 12.26 -0.22
CA TYR A 59 4.29 13.09 0.99
C TYR A 59 3.81 12.37 2.26
N TRP A 60 3.83 11.04 2.27
CA TRP A 60 3.54 10.27 3.49
C TRP A 60 4.48 10.59 4.65
N ASN A 61 5.69 11.09 4.35
CA ASN A 61 6.73 11.48 5.30
C ASN A 61 7.00 13.00 5.29
N VAL A 62 5.96 13.82 5.11
CA VAL A 62 6.08 15.28 4.92
C VAL A 62 6.87 15.97 6.04
N GLU A 63 6.70 15.50 7.28
CA GLU A 63 7.42 15.92 8.48
C GLU A 63 8.95 15.83 8.37
N TRP A 64 9.48 15.05 7.43
CA TRP A 64 10.93 14.84 7.26
C TRP A 64 11.45 15.54 6.01
N LEU A 65 10.60 16.26 5.27
CA LEU A 65 10.98 17.01 4.08
C LEU A 65 11.61 18.35 4.47
N ASN A 66 12.76 18.64 3.88
CA ASN A 66 13.47 19.90 4.11
C ASN A 66 13.93 20.52 2.78
N LYS A 67 14.09 21.84 2.77
CA LYS A 67 14.74 22.54 1.66
C LYS A 67 16.26 22.44 1.85
N GLN A 68 16.96 21.98 0.81
CA GLN A 68 18.41 22.02 0.75
C GLN A 68 18.90 23.46 0.97
N ARG A 69 19.84 23.63 1.91
CA ARG A 69 20.40 24.94 2.27
C ARG A 69 21.35 25.47 1.21
#